data_AF-A0A533SJ54-F1
#
_entry.id   AF-A0A533SJ54-F1
#
_cell.length_a   1.000
_cell.length_b   1.000
_cell.length_c   1.000
_cell.angle_alpha   90.00
_cell.angle_beta   90.00
_cell.angle_gamma   90.00
#
_symmetry.space_group_name_H-M   'P 1'
#
loop_
_entity.id
_entity.type
_entity.pdbx_description
1 polymer ?
#
loop_
_entity_poly.entity_id
_entity_poly.type
_entity_poly.pdbx_seq_one_letter_code
_entity_poly.pdbx_strand_id
1 'polypeptide(L)'
;ELLILEEEMRGVSDETYIATDDGTKGHKGLVIDVLKEIIEGGEKVDLIIAVGPAIMMKAVADATRKQNVKTIVSLNPIMVDATGMCGACRVIVGGETKFTCVDGPSFDAHLVDFDNLLSRIKMYSEEERRALELYEKNVVSDALR
;
A
#
# COMPACT_ATOMS: atom_id res chain seq x y z
N GLU A 1 21.63 -2.32 -3.85
CA GLU A 1 20.92 -1.23 -4.56
C GLU A 1 19.45 -1.64 -4.68
N LEU A 2 18.66 -1.45 -3.61
CA LEU A 2 17.23 -1.87 -3.56
C LEU A 2 16.27 -0.67 -3.68
N LEU A 3 16.79 0.55 -3.62
CA LEU A 3 16.02 1.78 -3.76
C LEU A 3 15.99 2.17 -5.23
N ILE A 4 14.79 2.49 -5.71
CA ILE A 4 14.54 2.95 -7.08
C ILE A 4 13.83 4.31 -7.04
N LEU A 5 13.95 5.07 -8.12
CA LEU A 5 13.27 6.35 -8.32
C LEU A 5 13.60 7.45 -7.31
N GLU A 6 14.73 7.36 -6.60
CA GLU A 6 15.08 8.33 -5.57
C GLU A 6 15.30 9.74 -6.14
N GLU A 7 16.05 9.86 -7.25
CA GLU A 7 16.33 11.15 -7.88
C GLU A 7 15.06 11.73 -8.53
N GLU A 8 14.22 10.87 -9.11
CA GLU A 8 12.95 11.25 -9.70
C GLU A 8 11.98 11.78 -8.66
N MET A 9 11.85 11.10 -7.50
CA MET A 9 11.03 11.57 -6.39
C MET A 9 11.56 12.89 -5.82
N ARG A 10 12.88 13.03 -5.69
CA ARG A 10 13.51 14.29 -5.25
C ARG A 10 13.29 15.42 -6.26
N GLY A 11 13.29 15.12 -7.55
CA GLY A 11 13.08 16.09 -8.62
C GLY A 11 11.67 16.69 -8.67
N VAL A 12 10.69 16.05 -8.02
CA VAL A 12 9.29 16.49 -7.97
C VAL A 12 8.81 16.85 -6.55
N SER A 13 9.72 16.91 -5.58
CA SER A 13 9.38 17.18 -4.17
C SER A 13 10.27 18.29 -3.60
N ASP A 14 9.71 19.16 -2.75
CA ASP A 14 10.51 20.14 -1.98
C ASP A 14 11.42 19.42 -0.97
N GLU A 15 10.88 18.37 -0.34
CA GLU A 15 11.59 17.53 0.62
C GLU A 15 11.37 16.04 0.30
N THR A 16 12.37 15.22 0.55
CA THR A 16 12.29 13.76 0.32
C THR A 16 12.91 13.04 1.49
N TYR A 17 12.09 12.23 2.15
CA TYR A 17 12.50 11.42 3.28
C TYR A 17 12.59 9.96 2.86
N ILE A 18 13.72 9.33 3.20
CA ILE A 18 13.97 7.91 2.94
C ILE A 18 13.94 7.19 4.28
N ALA A 19 13.23 6.06 4.33
CA ALA A 19 13.24 5.16 5.48
C ALA A 19 13.63 3.75 5.03
N THR A 20 14.53 3.12 5.76
CA THR A 20 14.98 1.74 5.52
C THR A 20 14.93 0.95 6.82
N ASP A 21 14.44 -0.28 6.77
CA ASP A 21 14.29 -1.14 7.96
C ASP A 21 15.63 -1.40 8.67
N ASP A 22 16.72 -1.52 7.89
CA ASP A 22 18.06 -1.76 8.40
C ASP A 22 18.87 -0.48 8.70
N GLY A 23 18.36 0.69 8.30
CA GLY A 23 19.02 1.98 8.45
C GLY A 23 20.19 2.18 7.50
N THR A 24 20.28 1.40 6.42
CA THR A 24 21.33 1.57 5.41
C THR A 24 21.25 2.92 4.69
N LYS A 25 20.06 3.55 4.67
CA LYS A 25 19.88 4.91 4.16
C LYS A 25 18.72 5.63 4.82
N GLY A 26 18.93 6.91 5.14
CA GLY A 26 17.90 7.77 5.72
C GLY A 26 17.52 7.36 7.15
N HIS A 27 16.23 7.42 7.47
CA HIS A 27 15.68 7.01 8.76
C HIS A 27 15.72 5.48 8.90
N LYS A 28 16.18 4.98 10.04
CA LYS A 28 16.13 3.56 10.37
C LYS A 28 14.77 3.21 10.96
N GLY A 29 13.93 2.51 10.20
CA GLY A 29 12.61 2.10 10.65
C GLY A 29 11.54 2.27 9.57
N LEU A 30 10.29 2.42 10.02
CA LEU A 30 9.14 2.47 9.13
C LEU A 30 8.86 3.90 8.67
N VAL A 31 8.25 4.03 7.49
CA VAL A 31 7.77 5.33 6.98
C VAL A 31 6.78 6.02 7.94
N ILE A 32 6.12 5.27 8.81
CA ILE A 32 5.19 5.77 9.83
C ILE A 32 5.93 6.60 10.89
N ASP A 33 7.18 6.27 11.19
CA ASP A 33 7.97 6.97 12.20
C ASP A 33 8.33 8.37 11.68
N VAL A 34 8.80 8.45 10.42
CA VAL A 34 9.04 9.72 9.72
C VAL A 34 7.76 10.56 9.63
N LEU A 35 6.62 9.95 9.29
CA LEU A 35 5.34 10.68 9.22
C LEU A 35 4.95 11.30 10.57
N LYS A 36 5.16 10.58 11.68
CA LYS A 36 4.89 11.10 13.02
C LYS A 36 5.82 12.25 13.36
N GLU A 37 7.11 12.14 13.06
CA GLU A 37 8.08 13.20 13.30
C GLU A 37 7.68 14.51 12.58
N ILE A 38 7.22 14.43 11.33
CA ILE A 38 6.73 15.58 10.56
C ILE A 38 5.50 16.22 11.22
N ILE A 39 4.50 15.40 11.58
CA ILE A 39 3.25 15.88 12.19
C ILE A 39 3.51 16.47 13.58
N GLU A 40 4.35 15.83 14.40
CA GLU A 40 4.70 16.28 15.75
C GLU A 40 5.66 17.47 15.75
N GLY A 41 6.46 17.63 14.69
CA GLY A 41 7.34 18.77 14.44
C GLY A 41 6.60 20.09 14.21
N GLY A 42 5.26 20.05 14.11
CA GLY A 42 4.41 21.23 13.95
C GLY A 42 4.25 21.69 12.51
N GLU A 43 4.69 20.89 11.54
CA GLU A 43 4.47 21.16 10.13
C GLU A 43 2.99 21.04 9.78
N LYS A 44 2.47 21.99 9.01
CA LYS A 44 1.07 22.00 8.61
C LYS A 44 0.86 21.03 7.45
N VAL A 45 0.34 19.84 7.74
CA VAL A 45 -0.03 18.86 6.73
C VAL A 45 -1.52 18.93 6.41
N ASP A 46 -1.87 19.37 5.20
CA ASP A 46 -3.27 19.49 4.76
C ASP A 46 -3.82 18.18 4.13
N LEU A 47 -2.95 17.37 3.54
CA LEU A 47 -3.31 16.13 2.83
C LEU A 47 -2.19 15.10 2.93
N ILE A 48 -2.55 13.86 3.22
CA ILE A 48 -1.67 12.70 3.15
C ILE A 48 -2.19 11.75 2.08
N ILE A 49 -1.30 11.29 1.19
CA ILE A 49 -1.60 10.26 0.19
C ILE A 49 -0.68 9.08 0.47
N ALA A 50 -1.26 7.92 0.78
CA ALA A 50 -0.52 6.71 1.08
C ALA A 50 -0.74 5.64 0.00
N VAL A 51 0.37 5.12 -0.54
CA VAL A 51 0.39 4.06 -1.54
C VAL A 51 1.43 3.04 -1.11
N GLY A 52 1.02 1.79 -0.92
CA GLY A 52 1.93 0.74 -0.47
C GLY A 52 1.18 -0.50 0.00
N PRO A 53 1.82 -1.38 0.80
CA PRO A 53 1.15 -2.53 1.39
C PRO A 53 -0.08 -2.12 2.19
N ALA A 54 -1.16 -2.91 2.15
CA ALA A 54 -2.41 -2.59 2.86
C ALA A 54 -2.20 -2.39 4.37
N ILE A 55 -1.24 -3.10 4.97
CA ILE A 55 -0.87 -2.93 6.39
C ILE A 55 -0.19 -1.59 6.66
N MET A 56 0.63 -1.10 5.73
CA MET A 56 1.26 0.22 5.82
C MET A 56 0.20 1.32 5.70
N MET A 57 -0.71 1.19 4.73
CA MET A 57 -1.82 2.13 4.55
C MET A 57 -2.74 2.18 5.78
N LYS A 58 -3.03 1.03 6.40
CA LYS A 58 -3.74 0.96 7.69
C LYS A 58 -3.01 1.74 8.78
N ALA A 59 -1.69 1.54 8.90
CA ALA A 59 -0.89 2.25 9.89
C ALA A 59 -0.87 3.77 9.67
N VAL A 60 -0.84 4.24 8.41
CA VAL A 60 -0.98 5.68 8.08
C VAL A 60 -2.38 6.18 8.48
N ALA A 61 -3.44 5.44 8.16
CA ALA A 61 -4.81 5.81 8.54
C ALA A 61 -4.94 5.97 10.06
N ASP A 62 -4.41 5.03 10.83
CA ASP A 62 -4.45 5.05 12.30
C ASP A 62 -3.60 6.18 12.89
N ALA A 63 -2.40 6.41 12.32
CA ALA A 63 -1.48 7.44 12.79
C ALA A 63 -1.99 8.87 12.56
N THR A 64 -2.87 9.06 11.57
CA THR A 64 -3.37 10.38 11.13
C THR A 64 -4.78 10.70 11.63
N ARG A 65 -5.52 9.68 12.11
CA ARG A 65 -6.91 9.81 12.56
C ARG A 65 -7.07 10.80 13.71
N LYS A 66 -6.11 10.83 14.65
CA LYS A 66 -6.20 11.69 15.85
C LYS A 66 -5.98 13.17 15.53
N GLN A 67 -5.17 13.47 14.52
CA GLN A 67 -4.81 14.82 14.10
C GLN A 67 -5.81 15.37 13.07
N ASN A 68 -6.79 14.56 12.66
CA ASN A 68 -7.84 14.93 11.72
C ASN A 68 -7.29 15.47 10.38
N VAL A 69 -6.13 14.97 9.98
CA VAL A 69 -5.52 15.27 8.67
C VAL A 69 -6.24 14.44 7.63
N LYS A 70 -6.61 15.06 6.50
CA LYS A 70 -7.24 14.34 5.40
C LYS A 70 -6.25 13.31 4.83
N THR A 71 -6.61 12.03 4.89
CA THR A 71 -5.75 10.93 4.45
C THR A 71 -6.44 10.13 3.35
N ILE A 72 -5.79 10.01 2.20
CA ILE A 72 -6.25 9.22 1.05
C ILE A 72 -5.33 8.02 0.88
N VAL A 73 -5.90 6.85 0.64
CA VAL A 73 -5.17 5.60 0.39
C VAL A 73 -5.52 5.05 -0.98
N SER A 74 -4.52 4.56 -1.72
CA SER A 74 -4.73 3.84 -2.98
C SER A 74 -4.78 2.34 -2.72
N LEU A 75 -5.99 1.79 -2.65
CA LEU A 75 -6.21 0.40 -2.24
C LEU A 75 -5.76 -0.61 -3.31
N ASN A 76 -5.24 -1.74 -2.86
CA ASN A 76 -4.70 -2.81 -3.69
C ASN A 76 -5.38 -4.18 -3.43
N PRO A 77 -6.71 -4.32 -3.61
CA PRO A 77 -7.37 -5.62 -3.56
C PRO A 77 -7.05 -6.46 -4.80
N ILE A 78 -7.42 -7.73 -4.77
CA ILE A 78 -7.40 -8.62 -5.95
C ILE A 78 -8.30 -8.04 -7.04
N MET A 79 -7.78 -7.97 -8.27
CA MET A 79 -8.52 -7.58 -9.47
C MET A 79 -8.56 -8.72 -10.49
N VAL A 80 -9.64 -8.79 -11.27
CA VAL A 80 -9.79 -9.77 -12.37
C VAL A 80 -10.18 -9.04 -13.65
N ASP A 81 -11.42 -8.53 -13.73
CA ASP A 81 -11.93 -7.86 -14.94
C ASP A 81 -11.51 -6.38 -15.02
N ALA A 82 -11.43 -5.70 -13.88
CA ALA A 82 -11.13 -4.27 -13.76
C ALA A 82 -12.10 -3.33 -14.51
N THR A 83 -13.33 -3.78 -14.78
CA THR A 83 -14.37 -3.03 -15.50
C THR A 83 -15.69 -2.95 -14.73
N GLY A 84 -15.69 -3.37 -13.46
CA GLY A 84 -16.86 -3.34 -12.58
C GLY A 84 -17.81 -4.53 -12.74
N MET A 85 -17.44 -5.56 -13.49
CA MET A 85 -18.32 -6.69 -13.83
C MET A 85 -18.29 -7.82 -12.81
N CYS A 86 -17.14 -8.10 -12.17
CA CYS A 86 -17.01 -9.30 -11.31
C CYS A 86 -17.03 -9.03 -9.80
N GLY A 87 -16.72 -7.81 -9.36
CA GLY A 87 -16.67 -7.46 -7.93
C GLY A 87 -15.51 -8.12 -7.14
N ALA A 88 -14.51 -8.71 -7.79
CA ALA A 88 -13.32 -9.25 -7.13
C ALA A 88 -12.59 -8.17 -6.32
N CYS A 89 -12.55 -6.95 -6.86
CA CYS A 89 -11.91 -5.79 -6.25
C CYS A 89 -12.76 -5.08 -5.20
N ARG A 90 -13.84 -5.70 -4.71
CA ARG A 90 -14.71 -5.05 -3.72
C ARG A 90 -13.98 -4.78 -2.41
N VAL A 91 -14.29 -3.64 -1.83
CA VAL A 91 -13.85 -3.14 -0.51
C VAL A 91 -15.06 -2.56 0.23
N ILE A 92 -14.95 -2.43 1.55
CA ILE A 92 -15.95 -1.74 2.36
C ILE A 92 -15.38 -0.37 2.75
N VAL A 93 -16.09 0.69 2.39
CA VAL A 93 -15.72 2.07 2.68
C VAL A 93 -16.95 2.79 3.23
N GLY A 94 -16.86 3.28 4.47
CA GLY A 94 -17.97 3.97 5.15
C GLY A 94 -19.20 3.07 5.37
N GLY A 95 -18.99 1.76 5.48
CA GLY A 95 -20.06 0.77 5.59
C GLY A 95 -20.70 0.36 4.25
N GLU A 96 -20.30 0.96 3.13
CA GLU A 96 -20.79 0.62 1.81
C GLU A 96 -19.80 -0.26 1.04
N THR A 97 -20.33 -1.19 0.25
CA THR A 97 -19.50 -1.95 -0.70
C THR A 97 -19.17 -1.07 -1.90
N LYS A 98 -17.87 -0.94 -2.21
CA LYS A 98 -17.34 -0.21 -3.37
C LYS A 98 -16.42 -1.11 -4.18
N PHE A 99 -16.30 -0.89 -5.48
CA PHE A 99 -15.41 -1.62 -6.37
C PHE A 99 -14.22 -0.74 -6.75
N THR A 100 -13.01 -1.10 -6.32
CA THR A 100 -11.85 -0.20 -6.49
C THR A 100 -11.51 0.11 -7.95
N CYS A 101 -11.86 -0.76 -8.90
CA CYS A 101 -11.62 -0.53 -10.33
C CYS A 101 -12.52 0.53 -10.98
N VAL A 102 -13.67 0.87 -10.39
CA VAL A 102 -14.64 1.83 -10.95
C VAL A 102 -14.96 2.97 -10.00
N ASP A 103 -15.02 2.69 -8.69
CA ASP A 103 -15.28 3.69 -7.65
C ASP A 103 -14.00 4.29 -7.05
N GLY A 104 -12.83 3.67 -7.32
CA GLY A 104 -11.55 3.98 -6.69
C GLY A 104 -10.42 4.24 -7.70
N PRO A 105 -9.17 3.78 -7.43
CA PRO A 105 -8.72 2.98 -6.27
C PRO A 105 -8.48 3.81 -5.00
N SER A 106 -8.60 5.13 -5.10
CA SER A 106 -8.31 6.08 -4.03
C SER A 106 -9.54 6.35 -3.16
N PHE A 107 -9.44 6.09 -1.86
CA PHE A 107 -10.52 6.29 -0.89
C PHE A 107 -10.05 7.06 0.34
N ASP A 108 -10.99 7.63 1.09
CA ASP A 108 -10.73 8.17 2.42
C ASP A 108 -10.28 7.04 3.35
N ALA A 109 -9.03 7.12 3.80
CA ALA A 109 -8.39 6.09 4.62
C ALA A 109 -9.12 5.86 5.94
N HIS A 110 -9.78 6.89 6.49
CA HIS A 110 -10.45 6.80 7.77
C HIS A 110 -11.79 6.06 7.70
N LEU A 111 -12.29 5.80 6.48
CA LEU A 111 -13.53 5.08 6.21
C LEU A 111 -13.32 3.65 5.71
N VAL A 112 -12.09 3.25 5.39
CA VAL A 112 -11.77 1.92 4.84
C VAL A 112 -11.80 0.85 5.93
N ASP A 113 -12.47 -0.27 5.66
CA ASP A 113 -12.34 -1.50 6.43
C ASP A 113 -11.07 -2.28 5.99
N PHE A 114 -9.96 -1.98 6.67
CA PHE A 114 -8.69 -2.62 6.37
C PHE A 114 -8.65 -4.10 6.76
N ASP A 115 -9.41 -4.54 7.77
CA ASP A 115 -9.39 -5.94 8.20
C ASP A 115 -10.10 -6.82 7.17
N ASN A 116 -11.21 -6.32 6.60
CA ASN A 116 -11.84 -6.93 5.43
C ASN A 116 -10.85 -7.01 4.26
N LEU A 117 -10.22 -5.91 3.87
CA LEU A 117 -9.25 -5.89 2.77
C LEU A 117 -8.09 -6.88 3.00
N LEU A 118 -7.47 -6.86 4.18
CA LEU A 118 -6.34 -7.72 4.54
C LEU A 118 -6.71 -9.21 4.52
N SER A 119 -7.94 -9.57 4.90
CA SER A 119 -8.41 -10.95 4.77
C SER A 119 -8.56 -11.38 3.31
N ARG A 120 -9.02 -10.47 2.44
CA ARG A 120 -9.29 -10.74 1.02
C ARG A 120 -8.02 -10.88 0.21
N ILE A 121 -6.99 -10.05 0.45
CA ILE A 121 -5.73 -10.15 -0.30
C ILE A 121 -4.98 -11.46 -0.05
N LYS A 122 -5.27 -12.16 1.05
CA LYS A 122 -4.68 -13.48 1.39
C LYS A 122 -5.47 -14.66 0.84
N MET A 123 -6.54 -14.41 0.08
CA MET A 123 -7.49 -15.44 -0.35
C MET A 123 -6.83 -16.55 -1.18
N TYR A 124 -5.81 -16.22 -1.97
CA TYR A 124 -5.16 -17.15 -2.90
C TYR A 124 -3.71 -17.49 -2.50
N SER A 125 -3.31 -17.28 -1.25
CA SER A 125 -1.91 -17.46 -0.84
C SER A 125 -1.38 -18.89 -1.05
N GLU A 126 -2.24 -19.92 -0.94
CA GLU A 126 -1.84 -21.30 -1.23
C GLU A 126 -1.68 -21.57 -2.73
N GLU A 127 -2.59 -21.03 -3.56
CA GLU A 127 -2.51 -21.12 -5.01
C GLU A 127 -1.30 -20.35 -5.56
N GLU A 128 -1.02 -19.16 -5.02
CA GLU A 128 0.15 -18.35 -5.34
C GLU A 128 1.44 -19.11 -5.01
N ARG A 129 1.54 -19.71 -3.82
CA ARG A 129 2.68 -20.54 -3.42
C ARG A 129 2.86 -21.72 -4.36
N ARG A 130 1.78 -22.44 -4.68
CA ARG A 130 1.83 -23.58 -5.61
C ARG A 130 2.24 -23.16 -7.02
N ALA A 131 1.74 -22.02 -7.50
CA ALA A 131 2.09 -21.49 -8.81
C ALA A 131 3.58 -21.14 -8.89
N LEU A 132 4.14 -20.52 -7.84
CA LEU A 132 5.57 -20.23 -7.74
C LEU A 132 6.41 -21.51 -7.73
N GLU A 133 6.07 -22.50 -6.90
CA GLU A 133 6.77 -23.79 -6.85
C GLU A 133 6.78 -24.52 -8.20
N LEU A 134 5.68 -24.44 -8.95
CA LEU A 134 5.58 -25.01 -10.30
C LEU A 134 6.45 -24.24 -11.30
N TYR A 135 6.42 -22.91 -11.24
CA TYR A 135 7.25 -22.06 -12.09
C TYR A 135 8.74 -22.33 -11.87
N GLU A 136 9.20 -22.36 -10.61
CA GLU A 136 10.60 -22.63 -10.26
C GLU A 136 11.07 -24.01 -10.76
N LYS A 137 10.24 -25.05 -10.61
CA LYS A 137 10.55 -26.39 -11.14
C LYS A 137 10.70 -26.38 -12.66
N ASN A 138 9.82 -25.66 -13.36
CA ASN A 138 9.85 -25.60 -14.83
C ASN A 138 11.06 -24.79 -15.33
N VAL A 139 11.37 -23.64 -14.72
CA VAL A 139 12.55 -22.83 -15.06
C VAL A 139 13.84 -23.61 -14.86
N VAL A 140 13.97 -24.36 -13.75
CA VAL A 140 15.14 -25.22 -13.52
C VAL A 140 15.21 -26.34 -14.57
N SER A 141 14.06 -26.90 -14.97
CA SER A 141 14.02 -27.94 -16.00
C SER A 141 14.40 -27.42 -17.39
N ASP A 142 14.05 -26.18 -17.72
CA ASP A 142 14.38 -25.54 -19.00
C ASP A 142 15.83 -25.05 -19.04
N ALA A 143 16.42 -24.64 -17.91
CA ALA A 143 17.83 -24.27 -17.81
C ALA A 143 18.80 -25.48 -17.86
N LEU A 144 18.30 -26.70 -17.63
CA LEU A 144 19.05 -27.96 -17.71
C LEU A 144 18.92 -28.65 -19.08
N ARG A 145 18.14 -28.08 -20.01
CA ARG A 145 18.06 -28.47 -21.42
C ARG A 145 18.99 -27.63 -22.26
#